data_AF-A0A2L2XFH2-F1
#
_entry.id   AF-A0A2L2XFH2-F1
#
_cell.length_a   1.000
_cell.length_b   1.000
_cell.length_c   1.000
_cell.angle_alpha   90.00
_cell.angle_beta   90.00
_cell.angle_gamma   90.00
#
_symmetry.space_group_name_H-M   'P 1'
#
loop_
_entity.id
_entity.type
_entity.pdbx_description
1 polymer ?
#
loop_
_entity_poly.entity_id
_entity_poly.type
_entity_poly.pdbx_seq_one_letter_code
_entity_poly.pdbx_strand_id
1 'polypeptide(L)'
;MKLGKIFGVGIYVNPFFLALIALFFVAGVLDRGLVAFLVVLIHEFAHSAAAKRMGVQVTEVELLPFGGVTRMGSEPALDPLKELYIAAAGPFSNMLMVLAAIACKNYGIWDDNIGPFFLQSNILIAAFNILPALPLDGGRVYRAFLAGSMGLKKATYRAASFGQAWAVLIVAVGLAGLLLGFTGLDVMITGMFLYYAATREKLAAPYLFMKHVIRKKDELNEDGILPAETLVALEHVSLGDITRLFVPRRFHLVIVLDSQLKFKGVATEDIIVERLMAEGLDLPIGKVIDD
;
A
#
# COMPACT_ATOMS: atom_id res chain seq x y z
N MET A 1 4.29 -10.77 -20.27
CA MET A 1 5.44 -11.55 -20.82
C MET A 1 6.64 -11.34 -19.91
N LYS A 2 7.38 -12.40 -19.57
CA LYS A 2 8.58 -12.29 -18.74
C LYS A 2 9.76 -11.81 -19.58
N LEU A 3 10.34 -10.67 -19.22
CA LEU A 3 11.52 -10.11 -19.90
C LEU A 3 12.83 -10.64 -19.32
N GLY A 4 12.89 -10.86 -18.01
CA GLY A 4 14.12 -11.26 -17.34
C GLY A 4 13.99 -11.32 -15.83
N LYS A 5 15.14 -11.42 -15.15
CA LYS A 5 15.24 -11.42 -13.69
C LYS A 5 16.39 -10.50 -13.28
N ILE A 6 16.11 -9.46 -12.50
CA ILE A 6 17.11 -8.52 -11.98
C ILE A 6 17.12 -8.62 -10.44
N PHE A 7 18.29 -8.84 -9.85
CA PHE A 7 18.48 -9.01 -8.39
C PHE A 7 17.54 -10.04 -7.72
N GLY A 8 17.08 -11.06 -8.45
CA GLY A 8 16.14 -12.02 -7.87
C GLY A 8 14.65 -11.72 -8.16
N VAL A 9 14.32 -10.56 -8.71
CA VAL A 9 12.95 -10.12 -9.02
C VAL A 9 12.65 -10.36 -10.50
N GLY A 10 11.53 -11.02 -10.81
CA GLY A 10 11.09 -11.20 -12.20
C GLY A 10 10.58 -9.89 -12.79
N ILE A 11 11.01 -9.53 -14.00
CA ILE A 11 10.48 -8.37 -14.73
C ILE A 11 9.47 -8.87 -15.75
N TYR A 12 8.25 -8.35 -15.67
CA TYR A 12 7.19 -8.65 -16.59
C TYR A 12 6.75 -7.38 -17.29
N VAL A 13 6.51 -7.49 -18.59
CA VAL A 13 5.90 -6.44 -19.38
C VAL A 13 4.55 -6.90 -19.86
N ASN A 14 3.55 -6.06 -19.62
CA ASN A 14 2.21 -6.27 -20.07
C ASN A 14 2.12 -6.05 -21.60
N PRO A 15 1.35 -6.87 -22.36
CA PRO A 15 1.19 -6.66 -23.80
C PRO A 15 0.69 -5.26 -24.17
N PHE A 16 -0.16 -4.63 -23.35
CA PHE A 16 -0.61 -3.26 -23.59
C PHE A 16 0.52 -2.23 -23.43
N PHE A 17 1.52 -2.51 -22.60
CA PHE A 17 2.69 -1.65 -22.49
C PHE A 17 3.53 -1.72 -23.78
N LEU A 18 3.67 -2.89 -24.39
CA LEU A 18 4.32 -3.02 -25.71
C LEU A 18 3.55 -2.26 -26.80
N ALA A 19 2.22 -2.31 -26.77
CA ALA A 19 1.39 -1.54 -27.68
C ALA A 19 1.60 -0.02 -27.51
N LEU A 20 1.73 0.46 -26.27
CA LEU A 20 2.04 1.87 -25.98
C LEU A 20 3.43 2.27 -26.52
N ILE A 21 4.44 1.43 -26.32
CA ILE A 21 5.79 1.67 -26.87
C ILE A 21 5.79 1.69 -28.40
N ALA A 22 5.04 0.77 -29.04
CA ALA A 22 4.87 0.78 -30.48
C ALA A 22 4.17 2.07 -30.96
N LEU A 23 3.18 2.57 -30.22
CA LEU A 23 2.54 3.84 -30.51
C LEU A 23 3.52 5.01 -30.41
N PHE A 24 4.37 5.05 -29.38
CA PHE A 24 5.42 6.08 -29.26
C PHE A 24 6.44 6.02 -30.39
N PHE A 25 6.78 4.83 -30.87
CA PHE A 25 7.62 4.66 -32.05
C PHE A 25 6.97 5.24 -33.30
N VAL A 26 5.70 4.90 -33.57
CA VAL A 26 4.94 5.44 -34.72
C VAL A 26 4.78 6.96 -34.63
N ALA A 27 4.59 7.49 -33.42
CA ALA A 27 4.45 8.92 -33.17
C ALA A 27 5.80 9.68 -33.19
N GLY A 28 6.94 8.99 -33.33
CA GLY A 28 8.27 9.61 -33.38
C GLY A 28 8.79 10.14 -32.04
N VAL A 29 8.24 9.66 -30.92
CA VAL A 29 8.59 10.08 -29.54
C VAL A 29 9.08 8.92 -28.67
N LEU A 30 9.68 7.91 -29.31
CA LEU A 30 10.15 6.69 -28.64
C LEU A 30 11.18 7.00 -27.55
N ASP A 31 12.09 7.93 -27.80
CA ASP A 31 13.11 8.41 -26.87
C ASP A 31 12.49 8.85 -25.53
N ARG A 32 11.46 9.70 -25.58
CA ARG A 32 10.71 10.15 -24.40
C ARG A 32 9.97 9.00 -23.73
N GLY A 33 9.39 8.09 -24.52
CA GLY A 33 8.76 6.88 -24.00
C GLY A 33 9.72 6.01 -23.19
N LEU A 34 10.93 5.79 -23.71
CA LEU A 34 11.99 5.02 -23.04
C LEU A 34 12.50 5.72 -21.77
N VAL A 35 12.57 7.05 -21.78
CA VAL A 35 12.95 7.85 -20.61
C VAL A 35 11.90 7.75 -19.51
N ALA A 36 10.63 7.94 -19.84
CA ALA A 36 9.52 7.80 -18.89
C ALA A 36 9.48 6.38 -18.30
N PHE A 37 9.71 5.37 -19.15
CA PHE A 37 9.86 3.98 -18.72
C PHE A 37 10.98 3.79 -17.72
N LEU A 38 12.17 4.31 -18.01
CA LEU A 38 13.34 4.19 -17.14
C LEU A 38 13.06 4.83 -15.76
N VAL A 39 12.42 6.01 -15.74
CA VAL A 39 12.08 6.69 -14.49
C VAL A 39 11.13 5.85 -13.64
N VAL A 40 10.05 5.32 -14.23
CA VAL A 40 9.10 4.44 -13.52
C VAL A 40 9.79 3.16 -13.06
N LEU A 41 10.65 2.57 -13.88
CA LEU A 41 11.36 1.34 -13.54
C LEU A 41 12.29 1.54 -12.33
N ILE A 42 13.07 2.63 -12.30
CA ILE A 42 13.95 2.94 -11.17
C ILE A 42 13.11 3.19 -9.90
N HIS A 43 11.98 3.87 -10.02
CA HIS A 43 11.04 4.10 -8.92
C HIS A 43 10.53 2.78 -8.31
N GLU A 44 10.05 1.85 -9.13
CA GLU A 44 9.60 0.52 -8.67
C GLU A 44 10.74 -0.33 -8.07
N PHE A 45 11.93 -0.21 -8.64
CA PHE A 45 13.10 -0.89 -8.08
C PHE A 45 13.49 -0.34 -6.71
N ALA A 46 13.29 0.96 -6.45
CA ALA A 46 13.52 1.53 -5.14
C ALA A 46 12.57 0.94 -4.10
N HIS A 47 11.28 0.80 -4.41
CA HIS A 47 10.32 0.08 -3.56
C HIS A 47 10.75 -1.36 -3.33
N SER A 48 11.14 -2.07 -4.39
CA SER A 48 11.60 -3.46 -4.32
C SER A 48 12.84 -3.63 -3.43
N ALA A 49 13.80 -2.71 -3.53
CA ALA A 49 15.02 -2.71 -2.73
C ALA A 49 14.72 -2.42 -1.26
N ALA A 50 13.87 -1.43 -0.98
CA ALA A 50 13.42 -1.12 0.38
C ALA A 50 12.67 -2.30 1.00
N ALA A 51 11.76 -2.94 0.25
CA ALA A 51 10.99 -4.09 0.70
C ALA A 51 11.89 -5.26 1.10
N LYS A 52 12.87 -5.61 0.26
CA LYS A 52 13.86 -6.65 0.58
C LYS A 52 14.65 -6.33 1.84
N ARG A 53 15.08 -5.07 2.01
CA ARG A 53 15.81 -4.64 3.21
C ARG A 53 14.96 -4.75 4.48
N MET A 54 13.63 -4.60 4.36
CA MET A 54 12.68 -4.77 5.45
C MET A 54 12.20 -6.23 5.64
N GLY A 55 12.83 -7.19 4.96
CA GLY A 55 12.51 -8.61 5.04
C GLY A 55 11.20 -9.00 4.36
N VAL A 56 10.71 -8.19 3.42
CA VAL A 56 9.48 -8.46 2.67
C VAL A 56 9.83 -9.20 1.38
N GLN A 57 9.08 -10.27 1.09
CA GLN A 57 9.26 -11.02 -0.14
C GLN A 57 8.75 -10.21 -1.35
N VAL A 58 9.62 -10.04 -2.35
CA VAL A 58 9.30 -9.38 -3.62
C VAL A 58 9.40 -10.42 -4.73
N THR A 59 8.31 -10.65 -5.44
CA THR A 59 8.21 -11.71 -6.46
C THR A 59 8.53 -11.19 -7.85
N GLU A 60 7.86 -10.11 -8.26
CA GLU A 60 7.97 -9.55 -9.59
C GLU A 60 7.64 -8.05 -9.65
N VAL A 61 8.17 -7.38 -10.68
CA VAL A 61 7.78 -6.03 -11.09
C VAL A 61 7.11 -6.17 -12.46
N GLU A 62 5.84 -5.82 -12.53
CA GLU A 62 5.05 -5.80 -13.77
C GLU A 62 4.88 -4.37 -14.27
N LEU A 63 5.20 -4.13 -15.53
CA LEU A 63 5.07 -2.83 -16.18
C LEU A 63 3.77 -2.77 -16.98
N LEU A 64 2.97 -1.76 -16.65
CA LEU A 64 1.66 -1.48 -17.21
C LEU A 64 1.70 -0.18 -18.02
N PRO A 65 0.74 0.07 -18.93
CA PRO A 65 0.66 1.33 -19.66
C PRO A 65 0.58 2.58 -18.77
N PHE A 66 0.01 2.43 -17.58
CA PHE A 66 -0.24 3.51 -16.63
C PHE A 66 0.77 3.57 -15.48
N GLY A 67 1.88 2.81 -15.54
CA GLY A 67 2.91 2.79 -14.49
C GLY A 67 3.53 1.41 -14.28
N GLY A 68 4.16 1.21 -13.13
CA GLY A 68 4.66 -0.10 -12.69
C GLY A 68 3.85 -0.60 -11.50
N VAL A 69 3.84 -1.92 -11.31
CA VAL A 69 3.32 -2.55 -10.10
C VAL A 69 4.33 -3.56 -9.62
N THR A 70 4.88 -3.31 -8.44
CA THR A 70 5.69 -4.30 -7.73
C THR A 70 4.78 -5.26 -6.94
N ARG A 71 4.83 -6.55 -7.26
CA ARG A 71 4.15 -7.60 -6.50
C ARG A 71 4.98 -8.03 -5.30
N MET A 72 4.47 -7.68 -4.12
CA MET A 72 5.06 -8.03 -2.83
C MET A 72 4.07 -8.87 -2.01
N GLY A 73 4.59 -9.57 -1.00
CA GLY A 73 3.75 -10.19 0.01
C GLY A 73 2.90 -9.17 0.79
N SER A 74 1.96 -9.64 1.62
CA SER A 74 1.05 -8.75 2.36
C SER A 74 1.67 -8.14 3.63
N GLU A 75 2.91 -8.50 3.98
CA GLU A 75 3.62 -8.02 5.16
C GLU A 75 3.69 -6.49 5.27
N PRO A 76 3.98 -5.71 4.20
CA PRO A 76 4.01 -4.26 4.28
C PRO A 76 2.65 -3.71 4.72
N ALA A 77 1.56 -4.20 4.13
CA ALA A 77 0.23 -3.68 4.43
C ALA A 77 -0.20 -3.90 5.88
N LEU A 78 0.46 -4.81 6.61
CA LEU A 78 0.15 -5.17 7.99
C LEU A 78 1.09 -4.53 9.02
N ASP A 79 2.26 -4.04 8.61
CA ASP A 79 3.21 -3.34 9.47
C ASP A 79 3.35 -1.89 8.99
N PRO A 80 2.75 -0.92 9.70
CA PRO A 80 2.77 0.48 9.30
C PRO A 80 4.17 1.06 9.10
N LEU A 81 5.16 0.65 9.91
CA LEU A 81 6.52 1.16 9.76
C LEU A 81 7.17 0.63 8.48
N LYS A 82 6.99 -0.66 8.17
CA LYS A 82 7.46 -1.23 6.90
C LYS A 82 6.81 -0.55 5.71
N GLU A 83 5.50 -0.36 5.75
CA GLU A 83 4.78 0.35 4.69
C GLU A 83 5.30 1.76 4.48
N LEU A 84 5.52 2.51 5.57
CA LEU A 84 6.04 3.88 5.53
C LEU A 84 7.38 3.94 4.77
N TYR A 85 8.35 3.12 5.16
CA TYR A 85 9.69 3.11 4.54
C TYR A 85 9.65 2.64 3.09
N ILE A 86 8.85 1.60 2.79
CA ILE A 86 8.73 1.07 1.44
C ILE A 86 8.07 2.10 0.52
N ALA A 87 6.95 2.69 0.93
CA ALA A 87 6.23 3.69 0.15
C ALA A 87 7.07 4.97 -0.08
N ALA A 88 7.84 5.42 0.92
CA ALA A 88 8.69 6.59 0.75
C ALA A 88 9.88 6.36 -0.21
N ALA A 89 10.29 5.11 -0.44
CA ALA A 89 11.48 4.78 -1.23
C ALA A 89 11.39 5.22 -2.70
N GLY A 90 10.22 5.05 -3.33
CA GLY A 90 9.97 5.45 -4.71
C GLY A 90 10.18 6.96 -4.91
N PRO A 91 9.38 7.83 -4.25
CA PRO A 91 9.54 9.27 -4.36
C PRO A 91 10.93 9.77 -3.96
N PHE A 92 11.55 9.15 -2.96
CA PHE A 92 12.93 9.46 -2.58
C PHE A 92 13.93 9.16 -3.70
N SER A 93 13.78 8.03 -4.40
CA SER A 93 14.63 7.70 -5.55
C SER A 93 14.49 8.70 -6.69
N ASN A 94 13.28 9.18 -6.97
CA ASN A 94 13.05 10.23 -7.95
C ASN A 94 13.73 11.54 -7.55
N MET A 95 13.67 11.91 -6.27
CA MET A 95 14.38 13.10 -5.80
C MET A 95 15.90 12.98 -5.97
N LEU A 96 16.47 11.80 -5.71
CA LEU A 96 17.89 11.55 -5.99
C LEU A 96 18.21 11.65 -7.49
N MET A 97 17.34 11.13 -8.36
CA MET A 97 17.50 11.26 -9.81
C MET A 97 17.43 12.72 -10.28
N VAL A 98 16.56 13.54 -9.67
CA VAL A 98 16.50 15.00 -9.92
C VAL A 98 17.82 15.67 -9.55
N LEU A 99 18.34 15.39 -8.35
CA LEU A 99 19.61 15.97 -7.89
C LEU A 99 20.78 15.53 -8.77
N ALA A 100 20.82 14.25 -9.16
CA ALA A 100 21.82 13.72 -10.07
C ALA A 100 21.75 14.39 -11.46
N ALA A 101 20.55 14.58 -12.01
CA ALA A 101 20.37 15.26 -13.29
C ALA A 101 20.84 16.72 -13.25
N ILE A 102 20.54 17.45 -12.16
CA ILE A 102 21.01 18.83 -11.97
C ILE A 102 22.54 18.86 -11.85
N ALA A 103 23.14 17.92 -11.12
CA ALA A 103 24.59 17.82 -11.03
C ALA A 103 25.23 17.56 -12.41
N CYS A 104 24.74 16.57 -13.16
CA CYS A 104 25.21 16.26 -14.51
C CYS A 104 25.12 17.49 -15.43
N LYS A 105 24.03 18.27 -15.32
CA LYS A 105 23.87 19.55 -16.03
C LYS A 105 24.99 20.54 -15.74
N ASN A 106 25.34 20.70 -14.46
CA ASN A 106 26.39 21.63 -14.04
C ASN A 106 27.80 21.20 -14.48
N TYR A 107 28.03 19.89 -14.63
CA TYR A 107 29.29 19.33 -15.15
C TYR A 107 29.36 19.26 -16.69
N GLY A 108 28.36 19.79 -17.40
CA GLY A 108 28.31 19.77 -18.86
C GLY A 108 27.96 18.40 -19.48
N ILE A 109 27.54 17.43 -18.66
CA ILE A 109 27.04 16.12 -19.11
C ILE A 109 25.51 16.23 -19.22
N TRP A 110 25.05 16.93 -20.24
CA TRP A 110 23.64 17.25 -20.44
C TRP A 110 23.23 17.12 -21.90
N ASP A 111 22.06 16.55 -22.13
CA ASP A 111 21.41 16.54 -23.42
C ASP A 111 20.23 17.52 -23.37
N ASP A 112 20.25 18.54 -24.21
CA ASP A 112 19.21 19.59 -24.23
C ASP A 112 17.85 19.10 -24.73
N ASN A 113 17.80 17.97 -25.44
CA ASN A 113 16.55 17.41 -25.97
C ASN A 113 15.87 16.51 -24.93
N ILE A 114 16.62 15.63 -24.28
CA ILE A 114 16.10 14.58 -23.38
C ILE A 114 16.22 14.96 -21.91
N GLY A 115 17.29 15.65 -21.51
CA GLY A 115 17.56 16.03 -20.13
C GLY A 115 16.41 16.77 -19.45
N PRO A 116 15.80 17.80 -20.07
CA PRO A 116 14.65 18.49 -19.50
C PRO A 116 13.45 17.56 -19.26
N PHE A 117 13.19 16.63 -20.18
CA PHE A 117 12.09 15.67 -20.08
C PHE A 117 12.33 14.63 -18.98
N PHE A 118 13.57 14.15 -18.82
CA PHE A 118 13.95 13.27 -17.71
C PHE A 118 13.73 13.96 -16.36
N LEU A 119 14.18 15.22 -16.22
CA LEU A 119 14.00 16.02 -15.01
C LEU A 119 12.51 16.22 -14.70
N GLN A 120 11.73 16.64 -15.71
CA GLN A 120 10.29 16.87 -15.59
C GLN A 120 9.56 15.59 -15.18
N SER A 121 9.88 14.46 -15.79
CA SER A 121 9.25 13.16 -15.50
C SER A 121 9.53 12.70 -14.07
N ASN A 122 10.77 12.85 -13.59
CA ASN A 122 11.11 12.53 -12.20
C ASN A 122 10.34 13.39 -11.19
N ILE A 123 10.29 14.70 -11.42
CA ILE A 123 9.55 15.64 -10.56
C ILE A 123 8.06 15.31 -10.58
N LEU A 124 7.47 15.09 -11.76
CA LEU A 124 6.05 14.81 -11.91
C LEU A 124 5.66 13.50 -11.20
N ILE A 125 6.42 12.42 -11.42
CA ILE A 125 6.17 11.12 -10.78
C ILE A 125 6.34 11.23 -9.26
N ALA A 126 7.36 11.93 -8.77
CA ALA A 126 7.55 12.16 -7.34
C ALA A 126 6.40 12.97 -6.74
N ALA A 127 6.05 14.10 -7.36
CA ALA A 127 5.01 15.00 -6.88
C ALA A 127 3.64 14.30 -6.86
N PHE A 128 3.31 13.56 -7.92
CA PHE A 128 2.08 12.80 -7.99
C PHE A 128 2.05 11.70 -6.92
N ASN A 129 3.12 10.93 -6.78
CA ASN A 129 3.17 9.85 -5.79
C ASN A 129 3.26 10.35 -4.33
N ILE A 130 3.68 11.60 -4.05
CA ILE A 130 3.67 12.16 -2.69
C ILE A 130 2.26 12.58 -2.25
N LEU A 131 1.31 12.72 -3.17
CA LEU A 131 -0.06 13.08 -2.82
C LEU A 131 -0.63 12.09 -1.79
N PRO A 132 -1.31 12.56 -0.72
CA PRO A 132 -1.88 11.71 0.33
C PRO A 132 -3.15 11.00 -0.15
N ALA A 133 -3.07 10.26 -1.26
CA ALA A 133 -4.20 9.65 -1.95
C ALA A 133 -3.88 8.17 -2.23
N LEU A 134 -4.61 7.23 -1.63
CA LEU A 134 -4.46 5.82 -2.03
C LEU A 134 -4.98 5.63 -3.47
N PRO A 135 -4.33 4.78 -4.29
CA PRO A 135 -3.26 3.82 -3.95
C PRO A 135 -1.82 4.36 -4.05
N LEU A 136 -1.63 5.67 -4.25
CA LEU A 136 -0.31 6.30 -4.41
C LEU A 136 0.54 6.16 -3.14
N ASP A 137 1.85 6.32 -3.27
CA ASP A 137 2.79 6.13 -2.17
C ASP A 137 2.54 7.05 -0.98
N GLY A 138 2.24 8.31 -1.23
CA GLY A 138 1.89 9.30 -0.21
C GLY A 138 0.60 8.94 0.51
N GLY A 139 -0.33 8.29 -0.20
CA GLY A 139 -1.51 7.67 0.40
C GLY A 139 -1.17 6.51 1.33
N ARG A 140 -0.19 5.67 0.97
CA ARG A 140 0.32 4.57 1.80
C ARG A 140 1.07 5.09 3.03
N VAL A 141 1.90 6.12 2.85
CA VAL A 141 2.57 6.86 3.94
C VAL A 141 1.54 7.45 4.90
N TYR A 142 0.54 8.15 4.37
CA TYR A 142 -0.55 8.73 5.17
C TYR A 142 -1.34 7.65 5.91
N ARG A 143 -1.68 6.54 5.23
CA ARG A 143 -2.34 5.38 5.85
C ARG A 143 -1.51 4.79 6.99
N ALA A 144 -0.22 4.58 6.79
CA ALA A 144 0.69 4.05 7.80
C ALA A 144 0.74 4.95 9.05
N PHE A 145 0.84 6.27 8.84
CA PHE A 145 0.81 7.25 9.93
C PHE A 145 -0.50 7.19 10.73
N LEU A 146 -1.65 7.11 10.04
CA LEU A 146 -2.94 6.99 10.71
C LEU A 146 -3.13 5.63 11.42
N ALA A 147 -2.61 4.54 10.84
CA ALA A 147 -2.83 3.19 11.35
C ALA A 147 -2.35 3.01 12.79
N GLY A 148 -1.27 3.72 13.19
CA GLY A 148 -0.77 3.69 14.57
C GLY A 148 -1.73 4.26 15.62
N SER A 149 -2.66 5.15 15.23
CA SER A 149 -3.58 5.81 16.17
C SER A 149 -5.03 5.30 16.11
N MET A 150 -5.49 4.79 14.96
CA MET A 150 -6.89 4.40 14.76
C MET A 150 -7.09 2.99 14.21
N GLY A 151 -6.02 2.21 14.06
CA GLY A 151 -6.04 0.87 13.49
C GLY A 151 -6.11 0.86 11.96
N LEU A 152 -5.63 -0.25 11.38
CA LEU A 152 -5.40 -0.40 9.95
C LEU A 152 -6.65 -0.20 9.10
N LYS A 153 -7.78 -0.82 9.47
CA LYS A 153 -9.05 -0.75 8.72
C LYS A 153 -9.55 0.69 8.60
N LYS A 154 -9.58 1.43 9.70
CA LYS A 154 -10.05 2.84 9.72
C LYS A 154 -9.08 3.74 8.96
N ALA A 155 -7.78 3.51 9.10
CA ALA A 155 -6.74 4.24 8.37
C ALA A 155 -6.86 4.05 6.85
N THR A 156 -7.02 2.81 6.36
CA THR A 156 -7.24 2.53 4.94
C THR A 156 -8.48 3.23 4.42
N TYR A 157 -9.61 3.15 5.16
CA TYR A 157 -10.85 3.81 4.76
C TYR A 157 -10.70 5.33 4.62
N ARG A 158 -10.04 5.98 5.60
CA ARG A 158 -9.80 7.43 5.57
C ARG A 158 -8.85 7.82 4.43
N ALA A 159 -7.72 7.15 4.28
CA ALA A 159 -6.75 7.42 3.23
C ALA A 159 -7.33 7.19 1.83
N ALA A 160 -8.15 6.15 1.64
CA ALA A 160 -8.84 5.90 0.37
C ALA A 160 -9.92 6.93 0.08
N SER A 161 -10.68 7.36 1.09
CA SER A 161 -11.69 8.42 0.92
C SER A 161 -11.04 9.76 0.58
N PHE A 162 -9.88 10.07 1.17
CA PHE A 162 -9.11 11.25 0.81
C PHE A 162 -8.54 11.14 -0.61
N GLY A 163 -8.11 9.95 -1.03
CA GLY A 163 -7.73 9.68 -2.42
C GLY A 163 -8.87 9.86 -3.43
N GLN A 164 -10.08 9.44 -3.08
CA GLN A 164 -11.29 9.71 -3.89
C GLN A 164 -11.55 11.22 -4.02
N ALA A 165 -11.36 12.01 -2.95
CA ALA A 165 -11.51 13.46 -3.01
C ALA A 165 -10.47 14.12 -3.95
N TRP A 166 -9.20 13.70 -3.86
CA TRP A 166 -8.16 14.13 -4.80
C TRP A 166 -8.49 13.76 -6.25
N ALA A 167 -8.99 12.55 -6.47
CA ALA A 167 -9.38 12.10 -7.79
C ALA A 167 -10.52 12.94 -8.39
N VAL A 168 -11.55 13.26 -7.59
CA VAL A 168 -12.64 14.17 -8.00
C VAL A 168 -12.11 15.56 -8.34
N LEU A 169 -11.18 16.09 -7.54
CA LEU A 169 -10.55 17.37 -7.82
C LEU A 169 -9.78 17.35 -9.14
N ILE A 170 -8.99 16.30 -9.41
CA ILE A 170 -8.24 16.14 -10.67
C ILE A 170 -9.19 16.06 -11.85
N VAL A 171 -10.30 15.32 -11.75
CA VAL A 171 -11.33 15.25 -12.80
C VAL A 171 -11.96 16.61 -13.04
N ALA A 172 -12.31 17.35 -11.98
CA ALA A 172 -12.91 18.67 -12.10
C ALA A 172 -11.95 19.68 -12.77
N VAL A 173 -10.68 19.68 -12.38
CA VAL A 173 -9.63 20.49 -13.01
C VAL A 173 -9.41 20.09 -14.45
N GLY A 174 -9.35 18.79 -14.75
CA GLY A 174 -9.22 18.29 -16.12
C GLY A 174 -10.40 18.66 -17.01
N LEU A 175 -11.63 18.63 -16.49
CA LEU A 175 -12.82 19.05 -17.21
C LEU A 175 -12.82 20.57 -17.47
N ALA A 176 -12.52 21.37 -16.45
CA ALA A 176 -12.42 22.83 -16.61
C ALA A 176 -11.31 23.21 -17.61
N GLY A 177 -10.16 22.55 -17.55
CA GLY A 177 -9.05 22.79 -18.48
C GLY A 177 -9.34 22.30 -19.89
N LEU A 178 -10.13 21.25 -20.07
CA LEU A 178 -10.61 20.81 -21.37
C LEU A 178 -11.55 21.85 -21.99
N LEU A 179 -12.47 22.39 -21.19
CA LEU A 179 -13.40 23.44 -21.63
C LEU A 179 -12.69 24.77 -21.96
N LEU A 180 -11.63 25.08 -21.22
CA LEU A 180 -10.82 26.29 -21.41
C LEU A 180 -9.65 26.10 -22.42
N GLY A 181 -9.44 24.88 -22.91
CA GLY A 181 -8.46 24.56 -23.96
C GLY A 181 -7.00 24.45 -23.52
N PHE A 182 -6.71 24.29 -22.21
CA PHE A 182 -5.32 24.19 -21.70
C PHE A 182 -4.93 22.79 -21.19
N THR A 183 -5.87 21.85 -21.04
CA THR A 183 -5.57 20.44 -20.70
C THR A 183 -6.18 19.48 -21.71
N GLY A 184 -5.54 18.31 -21.87
CA GLY A 184 -6.08 17.20 -22.65
C GLY A 184 -6.99 16.27 -21.83
N LEU A 185 -7.46 15.20 -22.49
CA LEU A 185 -8.26 14.14 -21.86
C LEU A 185 -7.45 13.28 -20.87
N ASP A 186 -6.12 13.31 -20.97
CA ASP A 186 -5.18 12.56 -20.14
C ASP A 186 -5.35 12.86 -18.64
N VAL A 187 -5.52 14.13 -18.27
CA VAL A 187 -5.73 14.53 -16.86
C VAL A 187 -7.04 13.96 -16.32
N MET A 188 -8.11 14.03 -17.12
CA MET A 188 -9.42 13.51 -16.73
C MET A 188 -9.39 11.98 -16.60
N ILE A 189 -8.77 11.29 -17.55
CA ILE A 189 -8.59 9.83 -17.52
C ILE A 189 -7.78 9.41 -16.29
N THR A 190 -6.71 10.14 -15.97
CA THR A 190 -5.88 9.89 -14.79
C THR A 190 -6.69 10.05 -13.51
N GLY A 191 -7.49 11.11 -13.40
CA GLY A 191 -8.38 11.32 -12.25
C GLY A 191 -9.43 10.20 -12.10
N MET A 192 -10.05 9.77 -13.20
CA MET A 192 -11.01 8.65 -13.17
C MET A 192 -10.35 7.33 -12.75
N PHE A 193 -9.15 7.05 -13.27
CA PHE A 193 -8.38 5.87 -12.87
C PHE A 193 -8.01 5.92 -11.39
N LEU A 194 -7.55 7.06 -10.89
CA LEU A 194 -7.23 7.25 -9.47
C LEU A 194 -8.47 7.00 -8.59
N TYR A 195 -9.64 7.52 -8.99
CA TYR A 195 -10.89 7.28 -8.26
C TYR A 195 -11.26 5.80 -8.20
N TYR A 196 -11.16 5.12 -9.35
CA TYR A 196 -11.40 3.67 -9.44
C TYR A 196 -10.45 2.89 -8.53
N ALA A 197 -9.16 3.19 -8.59
CA ALA A 197 -8.14 2.49 -7.80
C ALA A 197 -8.30 2.75 -6.29
N ALA A 198 -8.58 4.00 -5.88
CA ALA A 198 -8.89 4.35 -4.49
C ALA A 198 -10.12 3.60 -3.99
N THR A 199 -11.15 3.45 -4.82
CA THR A 199 -12.36 2.70 -4.49
C THR A 199 -12.04 1.21 -4.28
N ARG A 200 -11.17 0.63 -5.11
CA ARG A 200 -10.73 -0.76 -4.92
C ARG A 200 -9.98 -0.97 -3.60
N GLU A 201 -9.08 -0.06 -3.23
CA GLU A 201 -8.39 -0.10 -1.92
C GLU A 201 -9.38 -0.04 -0.76
N LYS A 202 -10.39 0.83 -0.86
CA LYS A 202 -11.45 0.96 0.16
C LYS A 202 -12.26 -0.33 0.31
N LEU A 203 -12.62 -0.97 -0.81
CA LEU A 203 -13.37 -2.23 -0.82
C LEU A 203 -12.53 -3.42 -0.34
N ALA A 204 -11.22 -3.40 -0.56
CA ALA A 204 -10.29 -4.44 -0.09
C ALA A 204 -9.95 -4.34 1.41
N ALA A 205 -10.21 -3.20 2.05
CA ALA A 205 -9.85 -2.96 3.45
C ALA A 205 -10.40 -4.01 4.45
N PRO A 206 -11.66 -4.48 4.35
CA PRO A 206 -12.15 -5.56 5.21
C PRO A 206 -11.39 -6.88 5.00
N TYR A 207 -11.10 -7.23 3.75
CA TYR A 207 -10.37 -8.46 3.41
C TYR A 207 -8.93 -8.44 3.95
N LEU A 208 -8.23 -7.30 3.84
CA LEU A 208 -6.89 -7.14 4.41
C LEU A 208 -6.90 -7.26 5.94
N PHE A 209 -7.94 -6.74 6.59
CA PHE A 209 -8.13 -6.93 8.03
C PHE A 209 -8.35 -8.41 8.36
N MET A 210 -9.13 -9.15 7.56
CA MET A 210 -9.34 -10.58 7.76
C MET A 210 -8.05 -11.36 7.59
N LYS A 211 -7.23 -11.00 6.60
CA LYS A 211 -5.91 -11.58 6.42
C LYS A 211 -4.98 -11.31 7.60
N HIS A 212 -5.07 -10.13 8.24
CA HIS A 212 -4.31 -9.82 9.44
C HIS A 212 -4.67 -10.74 10.61
N VAL A 213 -5.96 -10.99 10.81
CA VAL A 213 -6.47 -11.93 11.82
C VAL A 213 -5.99 -13.34 11.52
N ILE A 214 -6.19 -13.81 10.29
CA ILE A 214 -5.88 -15.19 9.89
C ILE A 214 -4.37 -15.45 9.94
N ARG A 215 -3.53 -14.50 9.50
CA ARG A 215 -2.08 -14.69 9.46
C ARG A 215 -1.43 -14.82 10.84
N LYS A 216 -2.06 -14.38 11.92
CA LYS A 216 -1.55 -14.69 13.28
C LYS A 216 -1.55 -16.19 13.56
N LYS A 217 -2.52 -16.93 13.01
CA LYS A 217 -2.60 -18.39 13.10
C LYS A 217 -1.53 -19.05 12.23
N ASP A 218 -1.23 -18.45 11.07
CA ASP A 218 -0.15 -18.91 10.17
C ASP A 218 1.25 -18.61 10.74
N GLU A 219 1.47 -17.45 11.38
CA GLU A 219 2.74 -17.09 12.04
C GLU A 219 3.08 -18.09 13.17
N LEU A 220 2.08 -18.60 13.92
CA LEU A 220 2.29 -19.66 14.91
C LEU A 220 2.63 -21.02 14.26
N ASN A 221 2.03 -21.31 13.10
CA ASN A 221 2.28 -22.54 12.36
C ASN A 221 3.64 -22.54 11.63
N GLU A 222 4.14 -21.37 11.19
CA GLU A 222 5.44 -21.22 10.51
C GLU A 222 6.62 -21.10 11.48
N ASP A 223 6.52 -20.25 12.51
CA ASP A 223 7.63 -20.01 13.45
C ASP A 223 7.69 -21.05 14.58
N GLY A 224 6.61 -21.83 14.77
CA GLY A 224 6.47 -22.86 15.80
C GLY A 224 6.38 -22.33 17.24
N ILE A 225 6.79 -21.08 17.47
CA ILE A 225 6.83 -20.43 18.78
C ILE A 225 6.50 -18.95 18.61
N LEU A 226 5.46 -18.48 19.30
CA LEU A 226 5.16 -17.06 19.46
C LEU A 226 5.13 -16.70 20.95
N PRO A 227 5.63 -15.51 21.34
CA PRO A 227 5.45 -15.02 22.70
C PRO A 227 3.96 -14.85 22.98
N ALA A 228 3.49 -15.49 24.05
CA ALA A 228 2.11 -15.38 24.50
C ALA A 228 1.96 -14.20 25.47
N GLU A 229 0.85 -13.46 25.34
CA GLU A 229 0.46 -12.40 26.27
C GLU A 229 -0.89 -12.74 26.89
N THR A 230 -0.91 -12.76 28.22
CA THR A 230 -2.10 -13.15 28.97
C THR A 230 -2.88 -11.91 29.38
N LEU A 231 -4.15 -11.86 28.99
CA LEU A 231 -5.10 -10.86 29.43
C LEU A 231 -6.08 -11.49 30.42
N VAL A 232 -6.54 -10.71 31.40
CA VAL A 232 -7.58 -11.14 32.34
C VAL A 232 -8.80 -10.26 32.13
N ALA A 233 -9.95 -10.88 31.86
CA ALA A 233 -11.21 -10.19 31.60
C ALA A 233 -12.32 -10.76 32.48
N LEU A 234 -13.24 -9.91 32.93
CA LEU A 234 -14.48 -10.34 33.56
C LEU A 234 -15.47 -10.79 32.48
N GLU A 235 -16.34 -11.73 32.81
CA GLU A 235 -17.30 -12.36 31.87
C GLU A 235 -18.23 -11.37 31.15
N HIS A 236 -18.47 -10.20 31.74
CA HIS A 236 -19.33 -9.16 31.17
C HIS A 236 -18.62 -8.24 30.18
N VAL A 237 -17.29 -8.33 30.06
CA VAL A 237 -16.50 -7.46 29.16
C VAL A 237 -16.78 -7.85 27.71
N SER A 238 -16.98 -6.85 26.86
CA SER A 238 -17.29 -7.04 25.44
C SER A 238 -16.07 -7.54 24.65
N LEU A 239 -16.30 -8.35 23.62
CA LEU A 239 -15.24 -8.77 22.69
C LEU A 239 -14.58 -7.56 21.99
N GLY A 240 -15.36 -6.51 21.73
CA GLY A 240 -14.87 -5.25 21.16
C GLY A 240 -13.84 -4.53 22.04
N ASP A 241 -13.96 -4.61 23.37
CA ASP A 241 -12.99 -4.01 24.28
C ASP A 241 -11.73 -4.85 24.43
N ILE A 242 -11.87 -6.18 24.39
CA ILE A 242 -10.77 -7.13 24.52
C ILE A 242 -9.87 -7.08 23.28
N THR A 243 -10.47 -7.08 22.08
CA THR A 243 -9.73 -7.03 20.81
C THR A 243 -8.93 -5.75 20.60
N ARG A 244 -9.27 -4.65 21.31
CA ARG A 244 -8.48 -3.41 21.27
C ARG A 244 -7.12 -3.54 21.94
N LEU A 245 -6.98 -4.49 22.86
CA LEU A 245 -5.73 -4.75 23.58
C LEU A 245 -4.81 -5.70 22.83
N PHE A 246 -5.27 -6.28 21.72
CA PHE A 246 -4.45 -7.21 20.93
C PHE A 246 -3.33 -6.46 20.20
N VAL A 247 -2.09 -6.84 20.50
CA VAL A 247 -0.91 -6.29 19.85
C VAL A 247 -0.40 -7.20 18.72
N PRO A 248 0.30 -6.66 17.71
CA PRO A 248 0.94 -7.48 16.68
C PRO A 248 2.05 -8.37 17.25
N ARG A 249 2.32 -9.53 16.62
CA ARG A 249 3.41 -10.48 16.94
C ARG A 249 3.38 -11.10 18.35
N ARG A 250 2.24 -11.11 19.02
CA ARG A 250 2.01 -11.85 20.26
C ARG A 250 0.71 -12.63 20.16
N PHE A 251 0.70 -13.82 20.75
CA PHE A 251 -0.49 -14.67 20.82
C PHE A 251 -1.26 -14.38 22.11
N HIS A 252 -2.51 -13.94 22.01
CA HIS A 252 -3.27 -13.53 23.20
C HIS A 252 -4.07 -14.69 23.78
N LEU A 253 -3.89 -14.90 25.08
CA LEU A 253 -4.69 -15.83 25.87
C LEU A 253 -5.53 -14.99 26.85
N VAL A 254 -6.85 -15.05 26.72
CA VAL A 254 -7.74 -14.29 27.59
C VAL A 254 -8.30 -15.20 28.67
N ILE A 255 -7.84 -15.02 29.90
CA ILE A 255 -8.37 -15.66 31.09
C ILE A 255 -9.67 -14.95 31.45
N VAL A 256 -10.76 -15.71 31.51
CA VAL A 256 -12.07 -15.17 31.86
C VAL A 256 -12.40 -15.54 33.30
N LEU A 257 -12.75 -14.51 34.06
CA LEU A 257 -13.21 -14.62 35.43
C LEU A 257 -14.71 -14.30 35.52
N ASP A 258 -15.40 -14.97 36.43
CA ASP A 258 -16.76 -14.60 36.78
C ASP A 258 -16.79 -13.28 37.58
N SER A 259 -18.00 -12.79 37.84
CA SER A 259 -18.22 -11.59 38.65
C SER A 259 -17.70 -11.69 40.11
N GLN A 260 -17.33 -12.89 40.57
CA GLN A 260 -16.73 -13.18 41.88
C GLN A 260 -15.21 -13.42 41.80
N LEU A 261 -14.57 -13.09 40.66
CA LEU A 261 -13.15 -13.33 40.36
C LEU A 261 -12.73 -14.81 40.38
N LYS A 262 -13.69 -15.74 40.24
CA LYS A 262 -13.37 -17.16 40.06
C LYS A 262 -13.08 -17.44 38.59
N PHE A 263 -12.11 -18.32 38.39
CA PHE A 263 -11.71 -18.77 37.06
C PHE A 263 -12.85 -19.52 36.37
N LYS A 264 -13.20 -19.07 35.15
CA LYS A 264 -14.24 -19.67 34.32
C LYS A 264 -13.65 -20.45 33.15
N GLY A 265 -12.61 -19.91 32.51
CA GLY A 265 -11.91 -20.57 31.42
C GLY A 265 -10.88 -19.69 30.72
N VAL A 266 -10.34 -20.19 29.62
CA VAL A 266 -9.42 -19.43 28.74
C VAL A 266 -10.00 -19.40 27.33
N ALA A 267 -10.13 -18.20 26.77
CA ALA A 267 -10.48 -18.00 25.38
C ALA A 267 -9.23 -17.60 24.59
N THR A 268 -8.98 -18.29 23.48
CA THR A 268 -7.91 -17.95 22.54
C THR A 268 -8.35 -16.85 21.59
N GLU A 269 -7.38 -16.12 21.02
CA GLU A 269 -7.64 -15.05 20.06
C GLU A 269 -8.48 -15.52 18.85
N ASP A 270 -8.32 -16.76 18.37
CA ASP A 270 -9.07 -17.27 17.22
C ASP A 270 -10.56 -17.50 17.52
N ILE A 271 -10.88 -18.10 18.66
CA ILE A 271 -12.26 -18.29 19.11
C ILE A 271 -12.94 -16.92 19.32
N ILE A 272 -12.23 -15.97 19.92
CA ILE A 272 -12.75 -14.60 20.15
C ILE A 272 -13.08 -13.93 18.82
N VAL A 273 -12.20 -14.03 17.83
CA VAL A 273 -12.44 -13.38 16.53
C VAL A 273 -13.54 -14.09 15.74
N GLU A 274 -13.60 -15.42 15.78
CA GLU A 274 -14.67 -16.21 15.15
C GLU A 274 -16.04 -15.81 15.70
N ARG A 275 -16.20 -15.77 17.03
CA ARG A 275 -17.44 -15.36 17.69
C ARG A 275 -17.79 -13.89 17.43
N LEU A 276 -16.80 -13.01 17.43
CA LEU A 276 -17.00 -11.60 17.10
C LEU A 276 -17.52 -11.42 15.66
N MET A 277 -17.10 -12.25 14.71
CA MET A 277 -17.61 -12.22 13.34
C MET A 277 -19.04 -12.77 13.22
N ALA A 278 -19.37 -13.81 13.99
CA ALA A 278 -20.69 -14.42 13.96
C ALA A 278 -21.77 -13.58 14.68
N GLU A 279 -21.41 -12.96 15.81
CA GLU A 279 -22.39 -12.42 16.76
C GLU A 279 -22.22 -10.92 17.05
N GLY A 280 -21.11 -10.31 16.63
CA GLY A 280 -20.86 -8.87 16.73
C GLY A 280 -19.97 -8.43 17.89
N LEU A 281 -19.72 -7.11 17.97
CA LEU A 281 -18.73 -6.48 18.87
C LEU A 281 -19.17 -6.44 20.35
N ASP A 282 -20.48 -6.40 20.59
CA ASP A 282 -21.06 -6.21 21.93
C ASP A 282 -21.26 -7.53 22.70
N LEU A 283 -20.82 -8.65 22.11
CA LEU A 283 -20.92 -9.96 22.76
C LEU A 283 -20.03 -9.99 24.03
N PRO A 284 -20.56 -10.39 25.19
CA PRO A 284 -19.75 -10.59 26.39
C PRO A 284 -18.85 -11.83 26.26
N ILE A 285 -17.59 -11.74 26.69
CA ILE A 285 -16.65 -12.86 26.61
C ILE A 285 -17.08 -14.07 27.44
N GLY A 286 -17.89 -13.87 28.48
CA GLY A 286 -18.47 -14.96 29.26
C GLY A 286 -19.24 -15.97 28.41
N LYS A 287 -19.97 -15.51 27.40
CA LYS A 287 -20.73 -16.36 26.48
C LYS A 287 -19.87 -17.14 25.50
N VAL A 288 -18.61 -16.76 25.33
CA VAL A 288 -17.68 -17.46 24.44
C VAL A 288 -17.19 -18.77 25.07
N ILE A 289 -17.23 -18.88 26.41
CA ILE A 289 -16.71 -20.03 27.17
C ILE A 289 -17.83 -20.96 27.67
N ASP A 290 -19.07 -20.49 27.68
CA ASP A 290 -20.22 -21.26 28.20
C ASP A 290 -20.77 -22.33 27.22
N ASP A 291 -20.19 -22.46 26.02
CA ASP A 291 -20.49 -23.49 25.00
C ASP A 291 -19.28 -24.44 24.81
#